data_AF-A0A7X8WSH3-F1
#
_entry.id   AF-A0A7X8WSH3-F1
#
_cell.length_a   1.000
_cell.length_b   1.000
_cell.length_c   1.000
_cell.angle_alpha   90.00
_cell.angle_beta   90.00
_cell.angle_gamma   90.00
#
_symmetry.space_group_name_H-M   'P 1'
#
loop_
_entity.id
_entity.type
_entity.pdbx_description
1 polymer ?
#
loop_
_entity_poly.entity_id
_entity_poly.type
_entity_poly.pdbx_seq_one_letter_code
_entity_poly.pdbx_strand_id
1 'polypeptide(L)'
;MEGDFRTAYRELEAALPTQARGGSLRISLWAQAWLSRLQFVLGDWDTALDGALDGIRRAERAGIELIVALLEWTAREIQLWRGETPTDSLRPFAGTVEMRGYTAMRVPARMIRGVECKVNNDQEGGLAALMPLIETDPWTPDHASFWHWQPELIHALVAADRLDEAASLTE
;
A
#
# COMPACT_ATOMS: atom_id res chain seq x y z
N MET A 1 9.16 -14.32 -14.59
CA MET A 1 9.81 -13.06 -15.03
C MET A 1 10.62 -12.59 -13.84
N GLU A 2 11.93 -12.81 -13.82
CA GLU A 2 12.78 -12.24 -12.76
C GLU A 2 12.82 -10.73 -12.98
N GLY A 3 12.15 -9.97 -12.10
CA GLY A 3 12.12 -8.52 -12.15
C GLY A 3 13.25 -7.95 -11.30
N ASP A 4 14.17 -7.22 -11.92
CA ASP A 4 15.15 -6.38 -11.22
C ASP A 4 14.50 -5.03 -10.85
N PHE A 5 14.67 -4.59 -9.60
CA PHE A 5 14.20 -3.30 -9.10
C PHE A 5 14.65 -2.13 -9.98
N ARG A 6 15.84 -2.21 -10.59
CA ARG A 6 16.33 -1.17 -11.50
C ARG A 6 15.46 -1.02 -12.74
N THR A 7 14.99 -2.13 -13.29
CA THR A 7 14.09 -2.12 -14.46
C THR A 7 12.73 -1.58 -14.05
N ALA A 8 12.18 -2.03 -12.92
CA ALA A 8 10.91 -1.54 -12.39
C ALA A 8 10.96 -0.02 -12.15
N TYR A 9 12.04 0.49 -11.55
CA TYR A 9 12.23 1.92 -11.31
C TYR A 9 12.14 2.72 -12.62
N ARG A 10 12.93 2.32 -13.63
CA ARG A 10 13.00 3.02 -14.92
C ARG A 10 11.65 3.04 -15.64
N GLU A 11 10.94 1.92 -15.66
CA GLU A 11 9.64 1.82 -16.34
C GLU A 11 8.56 2.66 -15.64
N LEU A 12 8.54 2.66 -14.31
CA LEU A 12 7.60 3.47 -13.53
C LEU A 12 7.89 4.97 -13.64
N GLU A 13 9.16 5.36 -13.56
CA GLU A 13 9.59 6.75 -13.76
C GLU A 13 9.25 7.25 -15.16
N ALA A 14 9.44 6.42 -16.20
CA ALA A 14 9.08 6.77 -17.58
C ALA A 14 7.57 6.93 -17.81
N ALA A 15 6.74 6.30 -16.98
CA ALA A 15 5.27 6.41 -17.03
C ALA A 15 4.73 7.65 -16.29
N LEU A 16 5.57 8.37 -15.52
CA LEU A 16 5.22 9.67 -14.99
C LEU A 16 5.02 10.68 -16.14
N PRO A 17 4.13 11.66 -15.98
CA PRO A 17 3.88 12.62 -17.03
C PRO A 17 5.11 13.51 -17.16
N THR A 18 5.87 13.32 -18.24
CA THR A 18 6.73 14.39 -18.75
C THR A 18 5.80 15.46 -19.33
N GLN A 19 6.01 16.73 -18.96
CA GLN A 19 5.13 17.87 -19.30
C GLN A 19 4.82 18.00 -20.81
N ALA A 20 5.50 17.26 -21.68
CA ALA A 20 5.33 17.27 -23.14
C ALA A 20 4.34 16.23 -23.70
N ARG A 21 3.84 15.26 -22.92
CA ARG A 21 2.96 14.19 -23.44
C ARG A 21 1.62 14.23 -22.72
N GLY A 22 0.54 14.50 -23.46
CA GLY A 22 -0.85 14.45 -22.98
C GLY A 22 -1.29 13.03 -22.60
N GLY A 23 -0.74 12.52 -21.50
CA GLY A 23 -0.99 11.17 -20.98
C GLY A 23 -2.19 11.11 -20.04
N SER A 24 -2.67 9.89 -19.80
CA SER A 24 -3.74 9.63 -18.83
C SER A 24 -3.23 9.89 -17.41
N LEU A 25 -3.81 10.89 -16.73
CA LEU A 25 -3.50 11.19 -15.34
C LEU A 25 -3.65 9.97 -14.43
N ARG A 26 -4.64 9.10 -14.67
CA ARG A 26 -4.82 7.86 -13.91
C ARG A 26 -3.64 6.89 -14.04
N ILE A 27 -3.09 6.74 -15.25
CA ILE A 27 -1.92 5.89 -15.49
C ILE A 27 -0.71 6.45 -14.75
N SER A 28 -0.50 7.77 -14.86
CA SER A 28 0.59 8.45 -14.17
C SER A 28 0.47 8.36 -12.65
N LEU A 29 -0.73 8.46 -12.08
CA LEU A 29 -0.96 8.30 -10.64
C LEU A 29 -0.70 6.85 -10.19
N TRP A 30 -1.07 5.86 -11.01
CA TRP A 30 -0.75 4.46 -10.75
C TRP A 30 0.76 4.22 -10.73
N ALA A 31 1.47 4.74 -11.73
CA ALA A 31 2.93 4.68 -11.78
C ALA A 31 3.58 5.38 -10.58
N GLN A 32 3.10 6.58 -10.22
CA GLN A 32 3.58 7.33 -9.05
C GLN A 32 3.42 6.52 -7.76
N ALA A 33 2.28 5.87 -7.56
CA ALA A 33 2.01 5.12 -6.34
C ALA A 33 2.97 3.92 -6.18
N TRP A 34 3.20 3.15 -7.25
CA TRP A 34 4.15 2.05 -7.23
C TRP A 34 5.61 2.51 -7.19
N LEU A 35 5.95 3.62 -7.85
CA LEU A 35 7.29 4.20 -7.77
C LEU A 35 7.61 4.63 -6.33
N SER A 36 6.66 5.27 -5.66
CA SER A 36 6.79 5.67 -4.26
C SER A 36 6.98 4.44 -3.37
N ARG A 37 6.22 3.35 -3.61
CA ARG A 37 6.40 2.08 -2.88
C ARG A 37 7.78 1.46 -3.11
N LEU A 38 8.27 1.49 -4.34
CA LEU A 38 9.60 0.99 -4.70
C LEU A 38 10.70 1.82 -4.01
N GLN A 39 10.61 3.14 -4.06
CA GLN A 39 11.54 4.05 -3.38
C GLN A 39 11.57 3.81 -1.88
N PHE A 40 10.39 3.60 -1.26
CA PHE A 40 10.29 3.23 0.16
C PHE A 40 11.03 1.94 0.48
N VAL A 41 10.82 0.86 -0.30
CA VAL A 41 11.50 -0.43 -0.11
C VAL A 41 13.01 -0.32 -0.34
N LEU A 42 13.45 0.56 -1.24
CA LEU A 42 14.88 0.84 -1.49
C LEU A 42 15.51 1.76 -0.43
N GLY A 43 14.73 2.27 0.53
CA GLY A 43 15.21 3.13 1.61
C GLY A 43 15.21 4.63 1.32
N ASP A 44 14.75 5.07 0.15
CA ASP A 44 14.61 6.48 -0.21
C ASP A 44 13.27 7.04 0.27
N TRP A 45 13.15 7.21 1.58
CA TRP A 45 11.88 7.55 2.23
C TRP A 45 11.43 8.98 1.95
N ASP A 46 12.35 9.93 1.81
CA ASP A 46 11.98 11.32 1.51
C ASP A 46 11.38 11.45 0.11
N THR A 47 12.04 10.88 -0.90
CA THR A 47 11.50 10.89 -2.27
C THR A 47 10.19 10.12 -2.38
N ALA A 48 10.09 8.98 -1.68
CA ALA A 48 8.85 8.19 -1.63
C ALA A 48 7.68 8.98 -1.02
N LEU A 49 7.92 9.68 0.10
CA LEU A 49 6.91 10.48 0.78
C LEU A 49 6.47 11.66 -0.08
N ASP A 50 7.43 12.42 -0.63
CA ASP A 50 7.14 13.58 -1.49
C ASP A 50 6.33 13.17 -2.73
N GLY A 51 6.72 12.06 -3.37
CA GLY A 51 6.03 11.51 -4.53
C GLY A 51 4.61 11.04 -4.22
N ALA A 52 4.42 10.34 -3.11
CA ALA A 52 3.09 9.89 -2.68
C ALA A 52 2.16 11.08 -2.35
N LEU A 53 2.65 12.07 -1.59
CA LEU A 53 1.88 13.27 -1.23
C LEU A 53 1.55 14.13 -2.45
N ASP A 54 2.46 14.25 -3.43
CA ASP A 54 2.15 14.92 -4.70
C ASP A 54 1.07 14.19 -5.49
N GLY A 55 1.16 12.86 -5.58
CA GLY A 55 0.15 12.03 -6.20
C GLY A 55 -1.23 12.21 -5.55
N ILE A 56 -1.31 12.24 -4.21
CA ILE A 56 -2.57 12.45 -3.47
C ILE A 56 -3.18 13.80 -3.86
N ARG A 57 -2.41 14.90 -3.77
CA ARG A 57 -2.89 16.24 -4.14
C ARG A 57 -3.40 16.30 -5.57
N ARG A 58 -2.74 15.62 -6.51
CA ARG A 58 -3.16 15.56 -7.93
C ARG A 58 -4.41 14.72 -8.13
N ALA A 59 -4.54 13.61 -7.43
CA ALA A 59 -5.73 12.75 -7.46
C ALA A 59 -6.96 13.50 -6.91
N GLU A 60 -6.82 14.18 -5.76
CA GLU A 60 -7.86 14.99 -5.13
C GLU A 60 -8.34 16.13 -6.04
N ARG A 61 -7.41 16.92 -6.59
CA ARG A 61 -7.74 18.01 -7.53
C ARG A 61 -8.49 17.53 -8.77
N ALA A 62 -8.25 16.29 -9.19
CA ALA A 62 -8.89 15.68 -10.35
C ALA A 62 -10.15 14.85 -10.01
N GLY A 63 -10.51 14.72 -8.72
CA GLY A 63 -11.63 13.89 -8.27
C GLY A 63 -11.43 12.39 -8.51
N ILE A 64 -10.18 11.90 -8.53
CA ILE A 64 -9.84 10.49 -8.75
C ILE A 64 -9.65 9.80 -7.41
N GLU A 65 -10.67 9.08 -6.93
CA GLU A 65 -10.62 8.41 -5.62
C GLU A 65 -9.91 7.04 -5.66
N LEU A 66 -9.98 6.33 -6.79
CA LEU A 66 -9.55 4.94 -6.92
C LEU A 66 -8.10 4.69 -6.47
N ILE A 67 -7.22 5.66 -6.72
CA ILE A 67 -5.78 5.52 -6.52
C ILE A 67 -5.28 6.07 -5.19
N VAL A 68 -6.14 6.81 -4.48
CA VAL A 68 -5.76 7.54 -3.26
C VAL A 68 -5.24 6.57 -2.22
N ALA A 69 -5.98 5.50 -1.90
CA ALA A 69 -5.56 4.52 -0.90
C ALA A 69 -4.18 3.89 -1.18
N LEU A 70 -3.82 3.69 -2.46
CA LEU A 70 -2.51 3.15 -2.83
C LEU A 70 -1.37 4.15 -2.57
N LEU A 71 -1.61 5.44 -2.84
CA LEU A 71 -0.66 6.50 -2.54
C LEU A 71 -0.55 6.73 -1.02
N GLU A 72 -1.69 6.74 -0.33
CA GLU A 72 -1.78 6.90 1.12
C GLU A 72 -1.01 5.80 1.85
N TRP A 73 -0.99 4.57 1.33
CA TRP A 73 -0.29 3.47 1.99
C TRP A 73 1.18 3.79 2.22
N THR A 74 1.89 4.25 1.20
CA THR A 74 3.31 4.59 1.35
C THR A 74 3.52 5.81 2.23
N ALA A 75 2.73 6.88 2.02
CA ALA A 75 2.86 8.11 2.79
C ALA A 75 2.62 7.85 4.29
N ARG A 76 1.54 7.14 4.61
CA ARG A 76 1.12 6.83 5.97
C ARG A 76 2.10 5.90 6.66
N GLU A 77 2.62 4.89 5.97
CA GLU A 77 3.61 3.98 6.54
C GLU A 77 4.89 4.74 6.93
N ILE A 78 5.40 5.62 6.08
CA ILE A 78 6.56 6.45 6.39
C ILE A 78 6.27 7.38 7.58
N GLN A 79 5.15 8.09 7.55
CA GLN A 79 4.78 9.03 8.63
C GLN A 79 4.65 8.32 9.98
N LEU A 80 3.98 7.17 10.02
CA LEU A 80 3.83 6.37 11.25
C LEU A 80 5.19 5.90 11.79
N TRP A 81 6.08 5.40 10.94
CA TRP A 81 7.42 4.98 11.36
C TRP A 81 8.31 6.14 11.82
N ARG A 82 8.09 7.35 11.29
CA ARG A 82 8.77 8.57 11.75
C ARG A 82 8.17 9.16 13.04
N GLY A 83 7.06 8.62 13.53
CA GLY A 83 6.30 9.21 14.63
C GLY A 83 5.66 10.55 14.26
N GLU A 84 5.53 10.83 12.96
CA GLU A 84 4.84 12.01 12.46
C GLU A 84 3.33 11.81 12.58
N THR A 85 2.62 12.88 12.93
CA THR A 85 1.15 12.86 12.85
C THR A 85 0.78 12.93 11.38
N PRO A 86 0.08 11.93 10.84
CA PRO A 86 -0.17 11.93 9.41
C PRO A 86 -1.15 13.04 9.05
N THR A 87 -0.96 13.63 7.88
CA THR A 87 -1.69 14.83 7.44
C THR A 87 -3.20 14.59 7.43
N ASP A 88 -3.99 15.59 7.87
CA ASP A 88 -5.47 15.55 7.92
C ASP A 88 -6.16 15.23 6.58
N SER A 89 -5.44 15.30 5.45
CA SER A 89 -5.94 14.89 4.13
C SER A 89 -6.22 13.38 4.04
N LEU A 90 -5.65 12.60 4.96
CA LEU A 90 -5.76 11.14 4.98
C LEU A 90 -7.06 10.75 5.68
N ARG A 91 -8.09 10.38 4.91
CA ARG A 91 -9.40 10.04 5.49
C ARG A 91 -9.28 8.83 6.44
N PRO A 92 -9.90 8.87 7.63
CA PRO A 92 -10.02 7.69 8.47
C PRO A 92 -10.65 6.55 7.67
N PHE A 93 -9.96 5.42 7.61
CA PHE A 93 -10.37 4.21 6.88
C PHE A 93 -11.73 3.64 7.30
N ALA A 94 -12.23 4.02 8.49
CA ALA A 94 -13.22 3.32 9.28
C ALA A 94 -14.67 3.24 8.75
N GLY A 95 -14.95 3.46 7.45
CA GLY A 95 -16.33 3.20 7.00
C GLY A 95 -16.66 3.29 5.51
N THR A 96 -15.85 3.94 4.68
CA THR A 96 -16.26 4.19 3.26
C THR A 96 -15.73 3.15 2.26
N VAL A 97 -14.60 2.49 2.55
CA VAL A 97 -13.98 1.53 1.61
C VAL A 97 -14.49 0.10 1.82
N GLU A 98 -14.96 -0.23 3.02
CA GLU A 98 -15.25 -1.62 3.41
C GLU A 98 -16.42 -2.27 2.66
N MET A 99 -17.34 -1.53 2.04
CA MET A 99 -18.56 -2.16 1.51
C MET A 99 -18.63 -2.34 0.00
N ARG A 100 -17.89 -1.57 -0.82
CA ARG A 100 -17.99 -1.63 -2.32
C ARG A 100 -16.72 -1.22 -3.12
N GLY A 101 -15.58 -1.03 -2.48
CA GLY A 101 -14.35 -0.58 -3.16
C GLY A 101 -13.68 -1.67 -4.01
N TYR A 102 -12.96 -1.26 -5.06
CA TYR A 102 -12.10 -2.16 -5.84
C TYR A 102 -10.97 -2.73 -4.95
N THR A 103 -10.40 -3.90 -5.32
CA THR A 103 -9.24 -4.50 -4.61
C THR A 103 -8.08 -3.51 -4.47
N ALA A 104 -7.86 -2.68 -5.49
CA ALA A 104 -6.87 -1.60 -5.49
C ALA A 104 -7.09 -0.50 -4.44
N MET A 105 -8.28 -0.42 -3.84
CA MET A 105 -8.58 0.45 -2.71
C MET A 105 -8.57 -0.34 -1.39
N ARG A 106 -9.18 -1.53 -1.40
CA ARG A 106 -9.36 -2.35 -0.19
C ARG A 106 -8.04 -2.85 0.37
N VAL A 107 -7.14 -3.35 -0.47
CA VAL A 107 -5.86 -3.92 0.00
C VAL A 107 -4.98 -2.85 0.62
N PRO A 108 -4.64 -1.73 -0.05
CA PRO A 108 -3.79 -0.69 0.55
C PRO A 108 -4.37 -0.12 1.83
N ALA A 109 -5.69 0.03 1.91
CA ALA A 109 -6.33 0.60 3.06
C ALA A 109 -6.32 -0.34 4.29
N ARG A 110 -6.43 -1.66 4.08
CA ARG A 110 -6.16 -2.66 5.13
C ARG A 110 -4.68 -2.68 5.52
N MET A 111 -3.77 -2.51 4.57
CA MET A 111 -2.33 -2.42 4.84
C MET A 111 -2.00 -1.22 5.72
N ILE A 112 -2.57 -0.05 5.44
CA ILE A 112 -2.45 1.15 6.30
C ILE A 112 -2.87 0.81 7.73
N ARG A 113 -4.03 0.19 7.91
CA ARG A 113 -4.53 -0.17 9.24
C ARG A 113 -3.60 -1.19 9.93
N GLY A 114 -3.06 -2.15 9.19
CA GLY A 114 -2.06 -3.09 9.69
C GLY A 114 -0.80 -2.38 10.21
N VAL A 115 -0.28 -1.39 9.48
CA VAL A 115 0.89 -0.59 9.91
C VAL A 115 0.57 0.24 11.15
N GLU A 116 -0.60 0.87 11.22
CA GLU A 116 -1.03 1.60 12.42
C GLU A 116 -1.04 0.71 13.66
N CYS A 117 -1.60 -0.49 13.54
CA CYS A 117 -1.67 -1.44 14.64
C CYS A 117 -0.26 -1.92 15.03
N LYS A 118 0.59 -2.19 14.03
CA LYS A 118 2.00 -2.58 14.23
C LYS A 118 2.79 -1.51 14.99
N VAL A 119 2.68 -0.24 14.60
CA VAL A 119 3.39 0.88 15.28
C VAL A 119 2.87 1.09 16.70
N ASN A 120 1.59 0.84 16.95
CA ASN A 120 0.98 0.95 18.28
C ASN A 120 1.10 -0.32 19.14
N ASN A 121 1.75 -1.38 18.63
CA ASN A 121 1.82 -2.68 19.28
C ASN A 121 0.44 -3.26 19.64
N ASP A 122 -0.56 -3.05 18.76
CA ASP A 122 -1.91 -3.59 18.84
C ASP A 122 -2.01 -4.86 17.99
N GLN A 123 -1.69 -6.03 18.58
CA GLN A 123 -1.68 -7.28 17.82
C GLN A 123 -3.07 -7.70 17.34
N GLU A 124 -4.09 -7.56 18.20
CA GLU A 124 -5.47 -7.94 17.87
C GLU A 124 -6.03 -7.06 16.75
N GLY A 125 -5.81 -5.74 16.82
CA GLY A 125 -6.18 -4.82 15.75
C GLY A 125 -5.45 -5.10 14.44
N GLY A 126 -4.17 -5.48 14.51
CA GLY A 126 -3.39 -5.86 13.34
C GLY A 126 -3.96 -7.10 12.63
N LEU A 127 -4.29 -8.13 13.40
CA LEU A 127 -4.95 -9.34 12.88
C LEU A 127 -6.33 -9.02 12.30
N ALA A 128 -7.16 -8.25 13.01
CA ALA A 128 -8.48 -7.86 12.54
C ALA A 128 -8.42 -7.06 11.22
N ALA A 129 -7.37 -6.24 11.04
CA ALA A 129 -7.16 -5.47 9.83
C ALA A 129 -6.76 -6.36 8.63
N LEU A 130 -5.84 -7.31 8.85
CA LEU A 130 -5.18 -8.06 7.78
C LEU A 130 -5.87 -9.38 7.43
N MET A 131 -6.51 -10.08 8.38
CA MET A 131 -7.16 -11.38 8.14
C MET A 131 -8.15 -11.38 6.96
N PRO A 132 -8.99 -10.34 6.75
CA PRO A 132 -9.92 -10.33 5.61
C PRO A 132 -9.25 -10.23 4.24
N LEU A 133 -7.92 -10.03 4.17
CA LEU A 133 -7.18 -10.06 2.91
C LEU A 133 -7.11 -11.46 2.30
N ILE A 134 -7.16 -12.51 3.13
CA ILE A 134 -7.23 -13.90 2.67
C ILE A 134 -8.44 -14.13 1.76
N GLU A 135 -9.58 -13.51 2.07
CA GLU A 135 -10.79 -13.61 1.23
C GLU A 135 -10.79 -12.59 0.08
N THR A 136 -10.16 -11.43 0.27
CA THR A 136 -10.15 -10.32 -0.70
C THR A 136 -9.29 -10.61 -1.91
N ASP A 137 -8.20 -11.34 -1.71
CA ASP A 137 -7.24 -11.71 -2.74
C ASP A 137 -6.66 -13.08 -2.38
N PRO A 138 -7.42 -14.16 -2.65
CA PRO A 138 -7.09 -15.50 -2.19
C PRO A 138 -5.76 -15.95 -2.77
N TRP A 139 -4.83 -16.31 -1.88
CA TRP A 139 -3.59 -16.91 -2.30
C TRP A 139 -3.81 -18.39 -2.57
N THR A 140 -3.47 -18.83 -3.77
CA THR A 140 -3.52 -20.24 -4.17
C THR A 140 -2.19 -20.62 -4.80
N PRO A 141 -1.84 -21.92 -4.87
CA PRO A 141 -0.62 -22.36 -5.57
C PRO A 141 -0.51 -21.83 -7.01
N ASP A 142 -1.64 -21.59 -7.66
CA ASP A 142 -1.72 -21.09 -9.03
C ASP A 142 -1.88 -19.56 -9.13
N HIS A 143 -2.07 -18.85 -8.01
CA HIS A 143 -2.30 -17.41 -7.97
C HIS A 143 -1.40 -16.74 -6.94
N ALA A 144 -0.28 -16.21 -7.40
CA ALA A 144 0.51 -15.26 -6.62
C ALA A 144 -0.22 -13.92 -6.58
N SER A 145 -0.50 -13.45 -5.36
CA SER A 145 -1.05 -12.12 -5.16
C SER A 145 -0.15 -11.06 -5.81
N PHE A 146 -0.77 -10.11 -6.49
CA PHE A 146 -0.08 -8.91 -6.93
C PHE A 146 0.34 -8.00 -5.75
N TRP A 147 -0.31 -8.16 -4.60
CA TRP A 147 -0.16 -7.33 -3.42
C TRP A 147 0.75 -7.99 -2.39
N HIS A 148 1.61 -7.21 -1.74
CA HIS A 148 2.57 -7.73 -0.76
C HIS A 148 2.01 -7.79 0.67
N TRP A 149 0.78 -8.31 0.85
CA TRP A 149 0.13 -8.31 2.17
C TRP A 149 0.51 -9.50 3.06
N GLN A 150 0.95 -10.62 2.47
CA GLN A 150 1.18 -11.87 3.21
C GLN A 150 2.27 -11.74 4.28
N PRO A 151 3.45 -11.12 4.01
CA PRO A 151 4.47 -11.00 5.04
C PRO A 151 4.02 -10.17 6.24
N GLU A 152 3.16 -9.17 6.02
CA GLU A 152 2.59 -8.38 7.12
C GLU A 152 1.60 -9.21 7.97
N LEU A 153 0.78 -10.06 7.34
CA LEU A 153 -0.11 -10.96 8.07
C LEU A 153 0.67 -12.02 8.85
N ILE A 154 1.69 -12.63 8.23
CA ILE A 154 2.58 -13.60 8.89
C ILE A 154 3.25 -12.93 10.10
N HIS A 155 3.78 -11.72 9.96
CA HIS A 155 4.36 -10.98 11.06
C HIS A 155 3.34 -10.73 12.19
N ALA A 156 2.11 -10.35 11.86
CA ALA A 156 1.05 -10.16 12.85
C ALA A 156 0.66 -11.47 13.57
N LEU A 157 0.59 -12.59 12.86
CA LEU A 157 0.30 -13.92 13.43
C LEU A 157 1.42 -14.37 14.37
N VAL A 158 2.69 -14.19 13.98
CA VAL A 158 3.84 -14.50 14.83
C VAL A 158 3.86 -13.62 16.09
N ALA A 159 3.60 -12.32 15.93
CA ALA A 159 3.53 -11.39 17.07
C ALA A 159 2.38 -11.72 18.06
N ALA A 160 1.36 -12.42 17.58
CA ALA A 160 0.22 -12.90 18.37
C ALA A 160 0.36 -14.36 18.85
N ASP A 161 1.54 -14.99 18.69
CA ASP A 161 1.81 -16.39 19.06
C ASP A 161 0.92 -17.43 18.33
N ARG A 162 0.45 -17.09 17.11
CA ARG A 162 -0.37 -17.97 16.25
C ARG A 162 0.51 -18.67 15.20
N LEU A 163 1.50 -19.42 15.67
CA LEU A 163 2.56 -19.97 14.81
C LEU A 163 2.07 -21.00 13.78
N ASP A 164 1.10 -21.84 14.14
CA ASP A 164 0.55 -22.85 13.23
C ASP A 164 -0.15 -22.19 12.03
N GLU A 165 -0.87 -21.10 12.28
CA GLU A 165 -1.53 -20.33 11.22
C GLU A 165 -0.51 -19.58 10.35
N ALA A 166 0.55 -19.05 10.94
CA ALA A 166 1.63 -18.41 10.20
C ALA A 166 2.34 -19.42 9.27
N ALA A 167 2.61 -20.64 9.75
CA ALA A 167 3.24 -21.69 8.96
C ALA A 167 2.40 -22.08 7.73
N SER A 168 1.07 -22.18 7.91
CA SER A 168 0.14 -22.51 6.82
C SER A 168 0.12 -21.52 5.66
N LEU A 169 0.61 -20.29 5.87
CA LEU A 169 0.70 -19.25 4.84
C LEU A 169 2.06 -19.23 4.12
N THR A 170 3.01 -20.06 4.54
CA THR A 170 4.35 -20.15 3.95
C THR A 170 4.58 -21.43 3.15
N GLU A 171 3.71 -22.43 3.31
CA GLU A 171 3.70 -23.71 2.56
C GLU A 171 2.91 -23.60 1.25
#